data_AF-A0A3A1NZ67-F1
#
_entry.id   AF-A0A3A1NZ67-F1
#
_cell.length_a   1.000
_cell.length_b   1.000
_cell.length_c   1.000
_cell.angle_alpha   90.00
_cell.angle_beta   90.00
_cell.angle_gamma   90.00
#
_symmetry.space_group_name_H-M   'P 1'
#
loop_
_entity.id
_entity.type
_entity.pdbx_description
1 polymer ?
#
loop_
_entity_poly.entity_id
_entity_poly.type
_entity_poly.pdbx_seq_one_letter_code
_entity_poly.pdbx_strand_id
1 'polypeptide(L)'
;MAMRTRKELRLTMMPGQAIDLVRTLVLGVLGPALLLGGCASFDRQPFEAAQIEAAHAPDSPKIRHWANSPDLLTQISIAPPPPGEPLRVLALSGGGDDGAYGAGFLNGWSQTGKRPEFAVVTGVSTGALIAPFALLGPDYDDELKRAYTEITPDDIYKDRFALAIPFSTSVATTGPLEALIARFATDAVIDAIGEEHRKGRRLFVGTVSLDRPGNAIWDMGAIAAGDAPGRYALFRRILLASSSVPVQFPPVLIEMEAQGERISELHVDGGTIATLMAAPPVANDQILRDSQSPTELYLLVNGKMAGEFELIEAGLSSIAKRTLEVMLFSSLQDRVASAYVWARSTGAGYHLTFIEQDFDADEHDLFEQDYMRTLFDYGVERGRAQAWQDSPPSSDPDTVASAVPETTSSED
;
A
#
# COMPACT_ATOMS: atom_id res chain seq x y z
N MET A 1 54.48 32.63 49.69
CA MET A 1 53.42 33.55 50.16
C MET A 1 52.61 33.90 48.92
N ALA A 2 51.35 33.50 48.67
CA ALA A 2 50.29 32.95 49.51
C ALA A 2 49.36 32.05 48.66
N MET A 3 48.85 30.98 49.28
CA MET A 3 47.68 30.20 48.85
C MET A 3 46.42 31.10 48.83
N ARG A 4 45.51 30.87 47.87
CA ARG A 4 44.12 31.34 47.97
C ARG A 4 43.14 30.20 47.73
N THR A 5 42.25 30.07 48.68
CA THR A 5 41.35 28.97 49.03
C THR A 5 40.08 28.95 48.17
N ARG A 6 39.62 27.75 47.76
CA ARG A 6 38.25 27.51 47.27
C ARG A 6 37.26 27.71 48.43
N LYS A 7 36.19 28.46 48.19
CA LYS A 7 35.06 28.63 49.13
C LYS A 7 33.87 27.87 48.55
N GLU A 8 33.54 26.71 49.12
CA GLU A 8 32.30 26.01 48.82
C GLU A 8 31.12 26.74 49.46
N LEU A 9 30.11 27.07 48.66
CA LEU A 9 28.85 27.65 49.12
C LEU A 9 27.88 26.49 49.42
N ARG A 10 27.82 26.05 50.68
CA ARG A 10 26.73 25.16 51.15
C ARG A 10 25.48 26.01 51.37
N LEU A 11 24.47 25.81 50.53
CA LEU A 11 23.13 26.38 50.71
C LEU A 11 22.37 25.48 51.70
N THR A 12 22.20 25.92 52.94
CA THR A 12 21.34 25.27 53.93
C THR A 12 19.88 25.67 53.69
N MET A 13 19.09 24.78 53.07
CA MET A 13 17.63 24.96 52.98
C MET A 13 16.94 24.39 54.23
N MET A 14 15.96 25.13 54.77
CA MET A 14 15.12 24.67 55.88
C MET A 14 14.01 23.70 55.41
N PRO A 15 13.64 22.69 56.23
CA PRO A 15 12.83 21.55 55.81
C PRO A 15 11.38 21.89 55.39
N GLY A 16 10.86 23.07 55.73
CA GLY A 16 9.53 23.52 55.28
C GLY A 16 9.49 24.12 53.86
N GLN A 17 10.60 24.72 53.40
CA GLN A 17 10.66 25.39 52.09
C GLN A 17 10.93 24.40 50.93
N ALA A 18 11.56 23.25 51.23
CA ALA A 18 11.79 22.21 50.23
C ALA A 18 10.47 21.52 49.80
N ILE A 19 9.50 21.38 50.72
CA ILE A 19 8.22 20.72 50.43
C ILE A 19 7.34 21.63 49.55
N ASP A 20 7.29 22.94 49.84
CA ASP A 20 6.54 23.90 49.00
C ASP A 20 7.18 24.12 47.63
N LEU A 21 8.52 24.09 47.54
CA LEU A 21 9.22 24.17 46.25
C LEU A 21 8.94 22.91 45.41
N VAL A 22 8.97 21.72 46.01
CA VAL A 22 8.64 20.46 45.32
C VAL A 22 7.16 20.41 44.94
N ARG A 23 6.23 20.89 45.78
CA ARG A 23 4.81 20.97 45.43
C ARG A 23 4.56 21.94 44.28
N THR A 24 5.23 23.10 44.27
CA THR A 24 5.11 24.10 43.20
C THR A 24 5.78 23.64 41.90
N LEU A 25 6.88 22.86 41.98
CA LEU A 25 7.50 22.24 40.81
C LEU A 25 6.66 21.07 40.28
N VAL A 26 6.06 20.26 41.15
CA VAL A 26 5.17 19.17 40.74
C VAL A 26 3.88 19.73 40.14
N LEU A 27 3.24 20.75 40.73
CA LEU A 27 2.05 21.39 40.14
C LEU A 27 2.36 22.27 38.91
N GLY A 28 3.54 22.89 38.86
CA GLY A 28 3.97 23.78 37.77
C GLY A 28 4.58 23.06 36.56
N VAL A 29 5.13 21.86 36.73
CA VAL A 29 5.77 21.07 35.66
C VAL A 29 4.94 19.85 35.26
N LEU A 30 4.25 19.16 36.19
CA LEU A 30 3.34 18.05 35.81
C LEU A 30 1.92 18.51 35.44
N GLY A 31 1.48 19.69 35.91
CA GLY A 31 0.18 20.26 35.55
C GLY A 31 0.02 20.53 34.03
N PRO A 32 1.01 21.15 33.36
CA PRO A 32 0.97 21.36 31.91
C PRO A 32 1.24 20.09 31.11
N ALA A 33 2.02 19.14 31.64
CA ALA A 33 2.34 17.87 30.95
C ALA A 33 1.10 16.96 30.80
N LEU A 34 0.14 17.05 31.73
CA LEU A 34 -1.15 16.34 31.64
C LEU A 34 -2.18 17.05 30.73
N LEU A 35 -1.94 18.31 30.34
CA LEU A 35 -2.80 19.08 29.42
C LEU A 35 -2.27 19.10 27.97
N LEU A 36 -1.04 18.61 27.74
CA LEU A 36 -0.46 18.44 26.41
C LEU A 36 -0.70 17.04 25.81
N GLY A 37 -1.51 16.22 26.47
CA GLY A 37 -2.21 15.10 25.84
C GLY A 37 -3.27 15.63 24.88
N GLY A 38 -2.85 16.35 23.85
CA GLY A 38 -3.72 16.66 22.71
C GLY A 38 -4.05 15.34 22.05
N CYS A 39 -5.18 14.74 22.43
CA CYS A 39 -5.83 13.75 21.60
C CYS A 39 -5.97 14.40 20.22
N ALA A 40 -5.29 13.87 19.21
CA ALA A 40 -5.64 14.16 17.83
C ALA A 40 -7.07 13.63 17.64
N SER A 41 -8.07 14.45 18.02
CA SER A 41 -9.46 14.09 17.91
C SER A 41 -9.86 14.29 16.46
N PHE A 42 -10.06 13.20 15.74
CA PHE A 42 -10.83 13.23 14.50
C PHE A 42 -12.23 13.74 14.86
N ASP A 43 -12.65 14.85 14.25
CA ASP A 43 -14.01 15.37 14.42
C ASP A 43 -14.96 14.53 13.57
N ARG A 44 -15.43 13.44 14.16
CA ARG A 44 -16.37 12.51 13.53
C ARG A 44 -17.44 12.09 14.52
N GLN A 45 -18.65 11.86 14.01
CA GLN A 45 -19.74 11.36 14.84
C GLN A 45 -19.44 9.91 15.26
N PRO A 46 -19.62 9.56 16.55
CA PRO A 46 -19.54 8.17 16.99
C PRO A 46 -20.58 7.31 16.25
N PHE A 47 -20.21 6.10 15.89
CA PHE A 47 -21.09 5.11 15.29
C PHE A 47 -20.84 3.71 15.88
N GLU A 48 -21.83 2.85 15.76
CA GLU A 48 -21.87 1.48 16.29
C GLU A 48 -21.26 0.48 15.29
N ALA A 49 -20.78 -0.66 15.80
CA ALA A 49 -20.26 -1.75 14.95
C ALA A 49 -21.30 -2.26 13.94
N ALA A 50 -22.59 -2.29 14.28
CA ALA A 50 -23.63 -2.68 13.32
C ALA A 50 -23.79 -1.67 12.16
N GLN A 51 -23.46 -0.40 12.40
CA GLN A 51 -23.56 0.64 11.39
C GLN A 51 -22.43 0.51 10.36
N ILE A 52 -21.18 0.21 10.77
CA ILE A 52 -20.08 0.01 9.81
C ILE A 52 -20.31 -1.23 8.93
N GLU A 53 -20.96 -2.28 9.44
CA GLU A 53 -21.34 -3.46 8.64
C GLU A 53 -22.36 -3.10 7.54
N ALA A 54 -23.33 -2.25 7.88
CA ALA A 54 -24.41 -1.84 6.99
C ALA A 54 -24.04 -0.65 6.08
N ALA A 55 -22.90 -0.01 6.34
CA ALA A 55 -22.49 1.21 5.64
C ALA A 55 -22.26 0.99 4.14
N HIS A 56 -22.82 1.88 3.34
CA HIS A 56 -22.67 1.94 1.88
C HIS A 56 -22.31 3.37 1.44
N ALA A 57 -21.70 3.52 0.27
CA ALA A 57 -21.52 4.85 -0.29
C ALA A 57 -22.88 5.43 -0.71
N PRO A 58 -23.10 6.76 -0.58
CA PRO A 58 -24.32 7.41 -1.05
C PRO A 58 -24.58 7.11 -2.54
N ASP A 59 -25.85 6.86 -2.88
CA ASP A 59 -26.31 6.62 -4.26
C ASP A 59 -25.52 5.56 -5.04
N SER A 60 -24.87 4.62 -4.33
CA SER A 60 -23.94 3.64 -4.92
C SER A 60 -24.40 2.21 -4.64
N PRO A 61 -24.09 1.24 -5.52
CA PRO A 61 -24.26 -0.17 -5.21
C PRO A 61 -23.32 -0.58 -4.06
N LYS A 62 -23.39 -1.85 -3.63
CA LYS A 62 -22.40 -2.40 -2.70
C LYS A 62 -21.03 -2.42 -3.38
N ILE A 63 -20.19 -1.46 -3.02
CA ILE A 63 -18.83 -1.25 -3.58
C ILE A 63 -17.72 -1.70 -2.63
N ARG A 64 -18.05 -2.11 -1.41
CA ARG A 64 -17.09 -2.49 -0.38
C ARG A 64 -17.38 -3.89 0.12
N HIS A 65 -16.30 -4.65 0.26
CA HIS A 65 -16.29 -5.99 0.80
C HIS A 65 -15.21 -6.13 1.86
N TRP A 66 -15.35 -7.09 2.76
CA TRP A 66 -14.37 -7.34 3.80
C TRP A 66 -13.59 -8.61 3.48
N ALA A 67 -12.27 -8.53 3.53
CA ALA A 67 -11.42 -9.66 3.16
C ALA A 67 -11.60 -10.91 4.04
N ASN A 68 -12.19 -10.76 5.23
CA ASN A 68 -12.49 -11.87 6.13
C ASN A 68 -13.95 -12.35 6.05
N SER A 69 -14.76 -11.80 5.13
CA SER A 69 -16.13 -12.26 4.91
C SER A 69 -16.12 -13.70 4.35
N PRO A 70 -16.80 -14.66 4.99
CA PRO A 70 -16.82 -16.05 4.54
C PRO A 70 -17.49 -16.24 3.17
N ASP A 71 -18.31 -15.28 2.75
CA ASP A 71 -19.06 -15.26 1.50
C ASP A 71 -18.45 -14.28 0.47
N LEU A 72 -17.21 -13.81 0.66
CA LEU A 72 -16.60 -12.81 -0.23
C LEU A 72 -16.61 -13.24 -1.71
N LEU A 73 -16.32 -14.51 -1.99
CA LEU A 73 -16.31 -15.05 -3.35
C LEU A 73 -17.68 -15.10 -4.01
N THR A 74 -18.77 -15.20 -3.24
CA THR A 74 -20.13 -15.16 -3.79
C THR A 74 -20.62 -13.73 -3.97
N GLN A 75 -20.04 -12.78 -3.23
CA GLN A 75 -20.33 -11.35 -3.38
C GLN A 75 -19.63 -10.72 -4.59
N ILE A 76 -18.49 -11.27 -5.02
CA ILE A 76 -17.72 -10.78 -6.17
C ILE A 76 -18.07 -11.59 -7.41
N SER A 77 -18.69 -10.94 -8.40
CA SER A 77 -18.98 -11.56 -9.70
C SER A 77 -17.87 -11.24 -10.70
N ILE A 78 -17.16 -12.25 -11.18
CA ILE A 78 -16.17 -12.16 -12.27
C ILE A 78 -16.79 -12.79 -13.51
N ALA A 79 -16.77 -12.07 -14.63
CA ALA A 79 -17.24 -12.63 -15.90
C ALA A 79 -16.29 -13.74 -16.36
N PRO A 80 -16.81 -14.86 -16.91
CA PRO A 80 -15.94 -15.88 -17.49
C PRO A 80 -15.12 -15.28 -18.65
N PRO A 81 -13.86 -15.70 -18.82
CA PRO A 81 -13.07 -15.28 -19.98
C PRO A 81 -13.69 -15.82 -21.29
N PRO A 82 -13.31 -15.26 -22.45
CA PRO A 82 -13.67 -15.82 -23.75
C PRO A 82 -13.35 -17.32 -23.84
N PRO A 83 -14.13 -18.11 -24.61
CA PRO A 83 -13.87 -19.54 -24.76
C PRO A 83 -12.45 -19.83 -25.26
N GLY A 84 -11.72 -20.66 -24.53
CA GLY A 84 -10.33 -21.03 -24.85
C GLY A 84 -9.28 -20.07 -24.29
N GLU A 85 -9.68 -18.99 -23.62
CA GLU A 85 -8.75 -18.10 -22.93
C GLU A 85 -8.73 -18.36 -21.42
N PRO A 86 -7.54 -18.24 -20.78
CA PRO A 86 -7.43 -18.34 -19.33
C PRO A 86 -8.04 -17.12 -18.63
N LEU A 87 -8.52 -17.33 -17.40
CA LEU A 87 -8.85 -16.24 -16.50
C LEU A 87 -7.53 -15.66 -15.95
N ARG A 88 -7.16 -14.45 -16.39
CA ARG A 88 -5.92 -13.80 -15.98
C ARG A 88 -6.16 -12.82 -14.85
N VAL A 89 -5.45 -13.01 -13.74
CA VAL A 89 -5.51 -12.18 -12.53
C VAL A 89 -4.14 -11.55 -12.31
N LEU A 90 -4.08 -10.24 -12.16
CA LEU A 90 -2.87 -9.50 -11.78
C LEU A 90 -3.05 -8.93 -10.36
N ALA A 91 -2.13 -9.27 -9.46
CA ALA A 91 -2.05 -8.66 -8.15
C ALA A 91 -0.78 -7.82 -8.02
N LEU A 92 -0.95 -6.56 -7.62
CA LEU A 92 0.11 -5.57 -7.48
C LEU A 92 0.33 -5.28 -6.00
N SER A 93 1.57 -5.45 -5.53
CA SER A 93 1.90 -5.21 -4.13
C SER A 93 2.04 -3.72 -3.80
N GLY A 94 2.04 -3.42 -2.50
CA GLY A 94 2.62 -2.16 -2.00
C GLY A 94 4.14 -2.12 -2.16
N GLY A 95 4.75 -0.98 -1.81
CA GLY A 95 6.19 -0.75 -1.97
C GLY A 95 6.65 0.71 -1.97
N GLY A 96 5.74 1.70 -1.90
CA GLY A 96 6.14 3.11 -1.96
C GLY A 96 6.75 3.50 -3.30
N ASP A 97 7.92 4.12 -3.28
CA ASP A 97 8.76 4.48 -4.43
C ASP A 97 9.25 3.27 -5.22
N ASP A 98 9.39 2.10 -4.59
CA ASP A 98 9.68 0.84 -5.29
C ASP A 98 8.61 0.46 -6.32
N GLY A 99 7.44 1.10 -6.30
CA GLY A 99 6.43 1.00 -7.36
C GLY A 99 6.96 1.36 -8.75
N ALA A 100 8.06 2.10 -8.84
CA ALA A 100 8.72 2.41 -10.11
C ALA A 100 9.15 1.14 -10.85
N TYR A 101 9.54 0.08 -10.12
CA TYR A 101 9.81 -1.23 -10.69
C TYR A 101 8.59 -1.78 -11.43
N GLY A 102 7.43 -1.82 -10.78
CA GLY A 102 6.21 -2.37 -11.38
C GLY A 102 5.70 -1.56 -12.55
N ALA A 103 5.79 -0.22 -12.45
CA ALA A 103 5.48 0.67 -13.56
C ALA A 103 6.38 0.39 -14.77
N GLY A 104 7.69 0.23 -14.53
CA GLY A 104 8.69 -0.12 -15.54
C GLY A 104 8.45 -1.51 -16.14
N PHE A 105 8.19 -2.52 -15.31
CA PHE A 105 7.93 -3.89 -15.75
C PHE A 105 6.73 -3.96 -16.68
N LEU A 106 5.61 -3.33 -16.31
CA LEU A 106 4.41 -3.29 -17.14
C LEU A 106 4.68 -2.58 -18.48
N ASN A 107 5.40 -1.46 -18.47
CA ASN A 107 5.83 -0.74 -19.67
C ASN A 107 6.71 -1.62 -20.58
N GLY A 108 7.73 -2.26 -20.01
CA GLY A 108 8.65 -3.13 -20.73
C GLY A 108 7.95 -4.35 -21.33
N TRP A 109 7.00 -4.93 -20.60
CA TRP A 109 6.22 -6.08 -21.06
C TRP A 109 5.29 -5.69 -22.21
N SER A 110 4.63 -4.53 -22.15
CA SER A 110 3.84 -4.02 -23.28
C SER A 110 4.65 -3.83 -24.55
N GLN A 111 5.91 -3.40 -24.45
CA GLN A 111 6.80 -3.26 -25.61
C GLN A 111 7.09 -4.58 -26.34
N THR A 112 6.88 -5.73 -25.69
CA THR A 112 6.98 -7.05 -26.32
C THR A 112 5.74 -7.40 -27.16
N GLY A 113 4.64 -6.68 -26.99
CA GLY A 113 3.32 -7.01 -27.54
C GLY A 113 2.66 -8.24 -26.91
N LYS A 114 3.20 -8.76 -25.79
CA LYS A 114 2.74 -10.00 -25.15
C LYS A 114 2.05 -9.79 -23.80
N ARG A 115 1.97 -8.56 -23.29
CA ARG A 115 1.22 -8.27 -22.07
C ARG A 115 -0.26 -8.55 -22.33
N PRO A 116 -0.88 -9.48 -21.59
CA PRO A 116 -2.28 -9.83 -21.82
C PRO A 116 -3.21 -8.80 -21.20
N GLU A 117 -4.48 -8.85 -21.60
CA GLU A 117 -5.55 -8.20 -20.85
C GLU A 117 -5.89 -9.03 -19.60
N PHE A 118 -5.95 -8.36 -18.45
CA PHE A 118 -6.32 -8.98 -17.19
C PHE A 118 -7.82 -8.89 -16.94
N ALA A 119 -8.45 -10.01 -16.63
CA ALA A 119 -9.85 -10.04 -16.21
C ALA A 119 -10.03 -9.41 -14.81
N VAL A 120 -9.03 -9.55 -13.95
CA VAL A 120 -9.02 -8.98 -12.61
C VAL A 120 -7.67 -8.34 -12.34
N VAL A 121 -7.68 -7.10 -11.86
CA VAL A 121 -6.49 -6.43 -11.32
C VAL A 121 -6.77 -6.04 -9.87
N THR A 122 -5.83 -6.36 -8.98
CA THR A 122 -5.90 -5.98 -7.57
C THR A 122 -4.66 -5.16 -7.19
N GLY A 123 -4.84 -4.18 -6.30
CA GLY A 123 -3.75 -3.31 -5.89
C GLY A 123 -3.87 -2.82 -4.45
N VAL A 124 -2.72 -2.66 -3.80
CA VAL A 124 -2.61 -2.08 -2.46
C VAL A 124 -1.46 -1.08 -2.43
N SER A 125 -1.62 0.05 -1.74
CA SER A 125 -0.58 1.07 -1.62
C SER A 125 -0.15 1.57 -2.99
N THR A 126 1.15 1.62 -3.29
CA THR A 126 1.66 1.93 -4.64
C THR A 126 1.00 1.05 -5.72
N GLY A 127 0.73 -0.22 -5.44
CA GLY A 127 0.01 -1.12 -6.34
C GLY A 127 -1.42 -0.66 -6.65
N ALA A 128 -2.10 0.02 -5.72
CA ALA A 128 -3.42 0.62 -5.98
C ALA A 128 -3.35 1.81 -6.95
N LEU A 129 -2.23 2.54 -6.98
CA LEU A 129 -1.98 3.63 -7.93
C LEU A 129 -1.62 3.11 -9.32
N ILE A 130 -0.91 1.97 -9.40
CA ILE A 130 -0.58 1.30 -10.67
C ILE A 130 -1.80 0.58 -11.27
N ALA A 131 -2.67 0.00 -10.42
CA ALA A 131 -3.73 -0.91 -10.83
C ALA A 131 -4.71 -0.37 -11.91
N PRO A 132 -5.17 0.90 -11.88
CA PRO A 132 -6.02 1.44 -12.94
C PRO A 132 -5.35 1.37 -14.31
N PHE A 133 -4.11 1.83 -14.42
CA PHE A 133 -3.34 1.79 -15.67
C PHE A 133 -3.01 0.36 -16.07
N ALA A 134 -2.74 -0.51 -15.09
CA ALA A 134 -2.51 -1.92 -15.33
C ALA A 134 -3.71 -2.62 -15.99
N LEU A 135 -4.93 -2.27 -15.54
CA LEU A 135 -6.19 -2.73 -16.13
C LEU A 135 -6.40 -2.13 -17.52
N LEU A 136 -6.25 -0.81 -17.68
CA LEU A 136 -6.51 -0.16 -18.97
C LEU A 136 -5.53 -0.59 -20.07
N GLY A 137 -4.33 -1.03 -19.70
CA GLY A 137 -3.39 -1.67 -20.61
C GLY A 137 -2.42 -0.69 -21.29
N PRO A 138 -1.80 -1.10 -22.41
CA PRO A 138 -0.66 -0.39 -23.02
C PRO A 138 -0.93 1.06 -23.41
N ASP A 139 -2.17 1.42 -23.73
CA ASP A 139 -2.54 2.78 -24.13
C ASP A 139 -2.34 3.82 -23.01
N TYR A 140 -2.13 3.36 -21.76
CA TYR A 140 -1.90 4.20 -20.59
C TYR A 140 -0.49 4.04 -19.99
N ASP A 141 0.41 3.38 -20.69
CA ASP A 141 1.77 3.13 -20.19
C ASP A 141 2.59 4.42 -20.08
N ASP A 142 2.34 5.42 -20.94
CA ASP A 142 2.97 6.74 -20.86
C ASP A 142 2.52 7.50 -19.60
N GLU A 143 1.22 7.48 -19.28
CA GLU A 143 0.69 8.03 -18.02
C GLU A 143 1.34 7.35 -16.82
N LEU A 144 1.41 6.02 -16.83
CA LEU A 144 2.03 5.23 -15.77
C LEU A 144 3.51 5.55 -15.61
N LYS A 145 4.24 5.70 -16.72
CA LYS A 145 5.65 6.11 -16.72
C LYS A 145 5.82 7.49 -16.07
N ARG A 146 5.04 8.48 -16.50
CA ARG A 146 5.12 9.84 -15.93
C ARG A 146 4.81 9.86 -14.43
N ALA A 147 3.86 9.04 -13.99
CA ALA A 147 3.50 8.92 -12.58
C ALA A 147 4.65 8.42 -11.69
N TYR A 148 5.66 7.75 -12.24
CA TYR A 148 6.80 7.22 -11.48
C TYR A 148 8.17 7.81 -11.87
N THR A 149 8.26 8.62 -12.93
CA THR A 149 9.56 9.13 -13.42
C THR A 149 9.62 10.66 -13.56
N GLU A 150 8.48 11.34 -13.44
CA GLU A 150 8.34 12.80 -13.56
C GLU A 150 7.78 13.46 -12.30
N ILE A 151 7.70 12.72 -11.19
CA ILE A 151 7.30 13.25 -9.89
C ILE A 151 8.52 13.56 -9.03
N THR A 152 8.38 14.47 -8.07
CA THR A 152 9.41 14.74 -7.06
C THR A 152 8.84 14.54 -5.65
N PRO A 153 9.68 14.45 -4.61
CA PRO A 153 9.19 14.35 -3.22
C PRO A 153 8.20 15.46 -2.83
N ASP A 154 8.38 16.69 -3.35
CA ASP A 154 7.48 17.83 -3.13
C ASP A 154 6.07 17.65 -3.70
N ASP A 155 5.91 16.79 -4.71
CA ASP A 155 4.58 16.41 -5.22
C ASP A 155 3.82 15.50 -4.24
N ILE A 156 4.52 14.83 -3.31
CA ILE A 156 3.98 13.76 -2.47
C ILE A 156 3.79 14.23 -1.03
N TYR A 157 4.77 14.94 -0.48
CA TYR A 157 4.72 15.49 0.87
C TYR A 157 5.22 16.93 0.92
N LYS A 158 4.85 17.66 1.98
CA LYS A 158 5.40 18.99 2.27
C LYS A 158 6.27 18.90 3.51
N ASP A 159 7.47 19.47 3.43
CA ASP A 159 8.32 19.66 4.60
C ASP A 159 7.60 20.45 5.69
N ARG A 160 7.69 19.92 6.91
CA ARG A 160 7.05 20.50 8.10
C ARG A 160 7.72 21.84 8.45
N PHE A 161 7.11 22.97 8.08
CA PHE A 161 7.37 24.21 8.82
C PHE A 161 6.65 24.14 10.18
N ALA A 162 7.38 23.62 11.18
CA ALA A 162 6.90 23.32 12.53
C ALA A 162 6.83 24.55 13.47
N LEU A 163 6.28 25.68 13.03
CA LEU A 163 5.96 26.78 13.94
C LEU A 163 4.55 27.34 13.67
N ALA A 164 3.69 27.18 14.69
CA ALA A 164 2.32 27.68 14.84
C ALA A 164 1.23 26.94 14.02
N ILE A 165 0.45 26.05 14.66
CA ILE A 165 -0.96 26.28 15.10
C ILE A 165 -1.33 25.20 16.16
N PRO A 166 -1.61 25.52 17.44
CA PRO A 166 -1.99 24.53 18.45
C PRO A 166 -3.50 24.14 18.45
N PHE A 167 -4.27 24.54 17.43
CA PHE A 167 -5.73 24.36 17.39
C PHE A 167 -6.32 24.15 15.97
N SER A 168 -5.60 23.50 15.05
CA SER A 168 -6.20 23.04 13.79
C SER A 168 -6.07 21.53 13.66
N THR A 169 -7.20 20.82 13.65
CA THR A 169 -7.33 19.36 13.62
C THR A 169 -6.90 18.67 12.31
N SER A 170 -6.24 19.36 11.38
CA SER A 170 -5.75 18.72 10.15
C SER A 170 -4.72 19.59 9.44
N VAL A 171 -3.42 19.46 9.77
CA VAL A 171 -2.33 19.96 8.91
C VAL A 171 -1.06 19.11 9.07
N ALA A 172 -1.16 17.81 8.78
CA ALA A 172 -0.19 17.18 7.89
C ALA A 172 -0.99 16.90 6.62
N THR A 173 -1.03 17.85 5.69
CA THR A 173 -1.98 17.80 4.58
C THR A 173 -1.63 16.64 3.65
N THR A 174 -2.54 15.68 3.47
CA THR A 174 -2.55 14.75 2.32
C THR A 174 -2.71 15.48 0.98
N GLY A 175 -2.83 16.82 0.99
CA GLY A 175 -3.07 17.68 -0.16
C GLY A 175 -2.14 17.45 -1.36
N PRO A 176 -0.79 17.34 -1.20
CA PRO A 176 0.10 17.07 -2.34
C PRO A 176 -0.20 15.72 -2.98
N LEU A 177 -0.20 14.63 -2.19
CA LEU A 177 -0.55 13.30 -2.68
C LEU A 177 -1.98 13.23 -3.26
N GLU A 178 -2.96 13.90 -2.65
CA GLU A 178 -4.34 13.98 -3.15
C GLU A 178 -4.40 14.70 -4.50
N ALA A 179 -3.65 15.80 -4.65
CA ALA A 179 -3.53 16.52 -5.92
C ALA A 179 -2.78 15.70 -6.98
N LEU A 180 -1.75 14.95 -6.59
CA LEU A 180 -1.00 14.04 -7.44
C LEU A 180 -1.88 12.91 -7.97
N ILE A 181 -2.67 12.29 -7.08
CA ILE A 181 -3.68 11.29 -7.45
C ILE A 181 -4.69 11.90 -8.42
N ALA A 182 -5.20 13.10 -8.16
CA ALA A 182 -6.12 13.77 -9.06
C ALA A 182 -5.51 14.11 -10.43
N ARG A 183 -4.20 14.39 -10.48
CA ARG A 183 -3.44 14.65 -11.72
C ARG A 183 -3.41 13.45 -12.65
N PHE A 184 -3.26 12.24 -12.11
CA PHE A 184 -3.14 11.01 -12.90
C PHE A 184 -4.43 10.20 -13.02
N ALA A 185 -5.20 10.07 -11.93
CA ALA A 185 -6.54 9.46 -11.96
C ALA A 185 -7.57 10.50 -12.39
N THR A 186 -7.47 10.98 -13.64
CA THR A 186 -8.41 11.95 -14.22
C THR A 186 -9.82 11.36 -14.36
N ASP A 187 -10.83 12.21 -14.57
CA ASP A 187 -12.21 11.73 -14.76
C ASP A 187 -12.29 10.79 -15.98
N ALA A 188 -11.51 11.06 -17.03
CA ALA A 188 -11.43 10.21 -18.22
C ALA A 188 -10.82 8.82 -17.93
N VAL A 189 -9.78 8.76 -17.08
CA VAL A 189 -9.21 7.47 -16.62
C VAL A 189 -10.27 6.69 -15.83
N ILE A 190 -10.98 7.37 -14.93
CA ILE A 190 -12.02 6.73 -14.11
C ILE A 190 -13.18 6.26 -15.00
N ASP A 191 -13.60 7.04 -16.00
CA ASP A 191 -14.62 6.63 -16.96
C ASP A 191 -14.22 5.40 -17.76
N ALA A 192 -12.97 5.35 -18.25
CA ALA A 192 -12.43 4.19 -18.94
C ALA A 192 -12.44 2.92 -18.06
N ILE A 193 -12.13 3.04 -16.77
CA ILE A 193 -12.28 1.93 -15.81
C ILE A 193 -13.75 1.49 -15.71
N GLY A 194 -14.69 2.43 -15.71
CA GLY A 194 -16.12 2.12 -15.74
C GLY A 194 -16.54 1.36 -16.99
N GLU A 195 -15.97 1.67 -18.15
CA GLU A 195 -16.18 0.93 -19.39
C GLU A 195 -15.63 -0.50 -19.31
N GLU A 196 -14.41 -0.70 -18.81
CA GLU A 196 -13.82 -2.03 -18.60
C GLU A 196 -14.65 -2.86 -17.60
N HIS A 197 -15.20 -2.23 -16.56
CA HIS A 197 -16.08 -2.90 -15.61
C HIS A 197 -17.37 -3.43 -16.29
N ARG A 198 -17.98 -2.64 -17.18
CA ARG A 198 -19.15 -3.05 -17.97
C ARG A 198 -18.83 -4.19 -18.94
N LYS A 199 -17.57 -4.31 -19.41
CA LYS A 199 -17.08 -5.44 -20.20
C LYS A 199 -16.85 -6.72 -19.37
N GLY A 200 -16.96 -6.63 -18.04
CA GLY A 200 -16.84 -7.78 -17.13
C GLY A 200 -15.51 -7.87 -16.40
N ARG A 201 -14.57 -6.96 -16.66
CA ARG A 201 -13.28 -6.90 -15.96
C ARG A 201 -13.45 -6.26 -14.57
N ARG A 202 -12.53 -6.53 -13.65
CA ARG A 202 -12.63 -6.06 -12.27
C ARG A 202 -11.35 -5.39 -11.80
N LEU A 203 -11.52 -4.30 -11.05
CA LEU A 203 -10.45 -3.59 -10.37
C LEU A 203 -10.77 -3.51 -8.89
N PHE A 204 -9.91 -4.07 -8.06
CA PHE A 204 -10.07 -4.07 -6.60
C PHE A 204 -8.90 -3.36 -5.92
N VAL A 205 -9.21 -2.46 -4.99
CA VAL A 205 -8.22 -1.76 -4.18
C VAL A 205 -8.42 -2.09 -2.70
N GLY A 206 -7.32 -2.35 -2.00
CA GLY A 206 -7.32 -2.70 -0.59
C GLY A 206 -6.96 -1.52 0.31
N THR A 207 -7.67 -1.36 1.42
CA THR A 207 -7.35 -0.43 2.51
C THR A 207 -7.50 -1.15 3.85
N VAL A 208 -6.90 -0.64 4.91
CA VAL A 208 -7.16 -1.13 6.27
C VAL A 208 -8.13 -0.19 6.98
N SER A 209 -9.24 -0.72 7.49
CA SER A 209 -10.10 0.03 8.39
C SER A 209 -9.56 -0.07 9.82
N LEU A 210 -9.40 1.08 10.47
CA LEU A 210 -9.01 1.15 11.89
C LEU A 210 -10.21 0.95 12.82
N ASP A 211 -11.43 1.21 12.33
CA ASP A 211 -12.67 1.07 13.10
C ASP A 211 -13.20 -0.37 13.12
N ARG A 212 -13.12 -1.05 11.97
CA ARG A 212 -13.32 -2.49 11.85
C ARG A 212 -11.99 -3.13 11.44
N PRO A 213 -11.20 -3.64 12.41
CA PRO A 213 -9.89 -4.20 12.14
C PRO A 213 -9.93 -5.24 11.02
N GLY A 214 -9.34 -4.90 9.87
CA GLY A 214 -9.32 -5.77 8.71
C GLY A 214 -9.20 -5.01 7.39
N ASN A 215 -8.99 -5.78 6.32
CA ASN A 215 -8.90 -5.23 4.97
C ASN A 215 -10.29 -4.99 4.38
N ALA A 216 -10.57 -3.74 4.05
CA ALA A 216 -11.67 -3.38 3.16
C ALA A 216 -11.17 -3.47 1.71
N ILE A 217 -11.91 -4.21 0.90
CA ILE A 217 -11.72 -4.37 -0.54
C ILE A 217 -12.78 -3.52 -1.23
N TRP A 218 -12.34 -2.57 -2.05
CA TRP A 218 -13.20 -1.66 -2.79
C TRP A 218 -13.28 -2.08 -4.26
N ASP A 219 -14.48 -2.27 -4.79
CA ASP A 219 -14.73 -2.47 -6.21
C ASP A 219 -14.69 -1.12 -6.93
N MET A 220 -13.50 -0.77 -7.38
CA MET A 220 -13.23 0.50 -8.05
C MET A 220 -13.93 0.58 -9.40
N GLY A 221 -14.14 -0.57 -10.06
CA GLY A 221 -14.89 -0.64 -11.31
C GLY A 221 -16.37 -0.34 -11.11
N ALA A 222 -16.99 -0.85 -10.04
CA ALA A 222 -18.38 -0.56 -9.72
C ALA A 222 -18.59 0.92 -9.34
N ILE A 223 -17.64 1.52 -8.61
CA ILE A 223 -17.63 2.96 -8.32
C ILE A 223 -17.54 3.76 -9.63
N ALA A 224 -16.59 3.41 -10.49
CA ALA A 224 -16.36 4.08 -11.75
C ALA A 224 -17.54 3.96 -12.72
N ALA A 225 -18.19 2.80 -12.78
CA ALA A 225 -19.29 2.51 -13.70
C ALA A 225 -20.63 3.10 -13.26
N GLY A 226 -20.79 3.44 -11.98
CA GLY A 226 -22.03 3.97 -11.41
C GLY A 226 -22.31 5.42 -11.76
N ASP A 227 -23.51 5.90 -11.39
CA ASP A 227 -24.00 7.25 -11.69
C ASP A 227 -23.94 8.22 -10.50
N ALA A 228 -23.38 7.79 -9.36
CA ALA A 228 -23.32 8.59 -8.14
C ALA A 228 -22.53 9.90 -8.41
N PRO A 229 -23.07 11.09 -8.06
CA PRO A 229 -22.40 12.37 -8.30
C PRO A 229 -21.00 12.47 -7.67
N GLY A 230 -20.77 11.74 -6.57
CA GLY A 230 -19.50 11.70 -5.85
C GLY A 230 -18.49 10.66 -6.33
N ARG A 231 -18.77 9.88 -7.38
CA ARG A 231 -17.97 8.69 -7.74
C ARG A 231 -16.48 8.99 -7.98
N TYR A 232 -16.16 10.09 -8.66
CA TYR A 232 -14.77 10.46 -8.94
C TYR A 232 -14.01 10.84 -7.66
N ALA A 233 -14.68 11.59 -6.77
CA ALA A 233 -14.10 11.99 -5.49
C ALA A 233 -13.89 10.76 -4.59
N LEU A 234 -14.85 9.84 -4.54
CA LEU A 234 -14.74 8.60 -3.78
C LEU A 234 -13.62 7.70 -4.33
N PHE A 235 -13.53 7.53 -5.65
CA PHE A 235 -12.47 6.75 -6.30
C PHE A 235 -11.08 7.26 -5.90
N ARG A 236 -10.84 8.57 -6.04
CA ARG A 236 -9.57 9.21 -5.65
C ARG A 236 -9.32 9.13 -4.14
N ARG A 237 -10.36 9.27 -3.32
CA ARG A 237 -10.28 9.17 -1.85
C ARG A 237 -9.87 7.76 -1.41
N ILE A 238 -10.35 6.71 -2.07
CA ILE A 238 -9.96 5.33 -1.78
C ILE A 238 -8.51 5.07 -2.21
N LEU A 239 -8.08 5.59 -3.38
CA LEU A 239 -6.67 5.53 -3.77
C LEU A 239 -5.78 6.22 -2.73
N LEU A 240 -6.17 7.42 -2.28
CA LEU A 240 -5.45 8.14 -1.24
C LEU A 240 -5.38 7.32 0.06
N ALA A 241 -6.50 6.74 0.50
CA ALA A 241 -6.54 5.88 1.68
C ALA A 241 -5.61 4.66 1.54
N SER A 242 -5.63 4.02 0.36
CA SER A 242 -4.79 2.85 0.09
C SER A 242 -3.31 3.17 0.11
N SER A 243 -2.90 4.41 -0.18
CA SER A 243 -1.50 4.86 -0.21
C SER A 243 -1.08 5.71 1.01
N SER A 244 -1.94 5.84 2.04
CA SER A 244 -1.64 6.64 3.24
C SER A 244 -0.97 5.80 4.31
N VAL A 245 0.34 5.57 4.16
CA VAL A 245 1.14 4.71 5.06
C VAL A 245 1.16 5.32 6.48
N PRO A 246 0.83 4.54 7.53
CA PRO A 246 0.92 4.99 8.91
C PRO A 246 2.30 5.57 9.24
N VAL A 247 2.37 6.51 10.19
CA VAL A 247 3.57 7.30 10.55
C VAL A 247 3.96 8.36 9.50
N GLN A 248 3.76 8.10 8.20
CA GLN A 248 4.10 9.04 7.12
C GLN A 248 2.94 9.98 6.76
N PHE A 249 1.73 9.44 6.64
CA PHE A 249 0.52 10.19 6.31
C PHE A 249 -0.55 10.04 7.40
N PRO A 250 -1.43 11.05 7.59
CA PRO A 250 -2.59 10.87 8.43
C PRO A 250 -3.56 9.85 7.81
N PRO A 251 -4.37 9.15 8.62
CA PRO A 251 -5.47 8.34 8.12
C PRO A 251 -6.47 9.17 7.31
N VAL A 252 -7.15 8.50 6.38
CA VAL A 252 -8.14 9.10 5.49
C VAL A 252 -9.54 8.75 5.97
N LEU A 253 -10.41 9.76 6.05
CA LEU A 253 -11.83 9.57 6.32
C LEU A 253 -12.57 9.26 5.01
N ILE A 254 -13.35 8.18 5.02
CA ILE A 254 -14.25 7.82 3.93
C ILE A 254 -15.68 7.98 4.42
N GLU A 255 -16.41 8.89 3.77
CA GLU A 255 -17.81 9.18 4.09
C GLU A 255 -18.72 8.12 3.48
N MET A 256 -19.50 7.47 4.33
CA MET A 256 -20.46 6.41 4.03
C MET A 256 -21.81 6.75 4.67
N GLU A 257 -22.84 5.98 4.36
CA GLU A 257 -24.17 6.09 4.95
C GLU A 257 -24.61 4.75 5.52
N ALA A 258 -25.20 4.76 6.72
CA ALA A 258 -25.96 3.62 7.23
C ALA A 258 -27.21 4.12 7.93
N GLN A 259 -28.35 3.49 7.65
CA GLN A 259 -29.63 3.80 8.31
C GLN A 259 -30.07 5.27 8.16
N GLY A 260 -29.65 5.94 7.07
CA GLY A 260 -29.96 7.35 6.81
C GLY A 260 -29.04 8.35 7.54
N GLU A 261 -28.01 7.87 8.23
CA GLU A 261 -26.99 8.71 8.88
C GLU A 261 -25.65 8.61 8.15
N ARG A 262 -24.91 9.71 8.10
CA ARG A 262 -23.55 9.74 7.55
C ARG A 262 -22.56 9.21 8.59
N ILE A 263 -21.59 8.44 8.11
CA ILE A 263 -20.56 7.79 8.89
C ILE A 263 -19.21 8.09 8.25
N SER A 264 -18.24 8.48 9.06
CA SER A 264 -16.87 8.75 8.61
C SER A 264 -15.94 7.64 9.09
N GLU A 265 -15.65 6.69 8.20
CA GLU A 265 -14.80 5.54 8.47
C GLU A 265 -13.32 5.92 8.35
N LEU A 266 -12.47 5.42 9.26
CA LEU A 266 -11.05 5.72 9.32
C LEU A 266 -10.24 4.64 8.61
N HIS A 267 -9.60 5.01 7.51
CA HIS A 267 -8.81 4.10 6.67
C HIS A 267 -7.34 4.52 6.59
N VAL A 268 -6.46 3.53 6.52
CA VAL A 268 -5.03 3.68 6.25
C VAL A 268 -4.61 2.75 5.11
N ASP A 269 -3.34 2.86 4.73
CA ASP A 269 -2.74 2.03 3.68
C ASP A 269 -3.02 0.54 3.90
N GLY A 270 -3.49 -0.12 2.84
CA GLY A 270 -3.84 -1.54 2.85
C GLY A 270 -2.65 -2.45 3.16
N GLY A 271 -1.45 -2.00 2.81
CA GLY A 271 -0.17 -2.67 2.98
C GLY A 271 0.05 -3.02 4.44
N THR A 272 -0.37 -2.16 5.36
CA THR A 272 -0.31 -2.31 6.83
C THR A 272 -0.74 -3.70 7.33
N ILE A 273 -1.67 -4.38 6.63
CA ILE A 273 -2.14 -5.76 6.95
C ILE A 273 -2.06 -6.69 5.72
N ALA A 274 -2.12 -6.15 4.50
CA ALA A 274 -2.04 -6.92 3.26
C ALA A 274 -1.18 -6.24 2.21
N THR A 275 0.08 -6.62 2.12
CA THR A 275 1.01 -6.14 1.09
C THR A 275 0.68 -6.60 -0.33
N LEU A 276 -0.16 -7.63 -0.50
CA LEU A 276 -0.55 -8.18 -1.81
C LEU A 276 -1.95 -8.85 -1.74
N MET A 277 -2.80 -8.59 -2.74
CA MET A 277 -4.12 -9.22 -2.89
C MET A 277 -4.12 -10.26 -4.02
N ALA A 278 -3.29 -11.29 -3.83
CA ALA A 278 -2.99 -12.36 -4.80
C ALA A 278 -4.16 -13.30 -5.10
N ALA A 279 -5.18 -13.36 -4.25
CA ALA A 279 -6.36 -14.17 -4.49
C ALA A 279 -7.54 -13.57 -3.73
N PRO A 280 -8.77 -13.58 -4.30
CA PRO A 280 -9.93 -13.49 -3.44
C PRO A 280 -9.82 -14.63 -2.41
N PRO A 281 -10.04 -14.35 -1.12
CA PRO A 281 -9.67 -15.23 -0.03
C PRO A 281 -10.21 -16.62 -0.31
N VAL A 282 -9.27 -17.55 -0.36
CA VAL A 282 -9.44 -18.94 -0.74
C VAL A 282 -10.39 -19.59 0.26
N ALA A 283 -11.69 -19.54 -0.03
CA ALA A 283 -12.74 -20.31 0.62
C ALA A 283 -14.04 -20.32 -0.20
N ASN A 284 -13.97 -20.50 -1.53
CA ASN A 284 -15.01 -21.20 -2.26
C ASN A 284 -14.48 -21.66 -3.62
N ASP A 285 -13.95 -22.86 -3.57
CA ASP A 285 -13.49 -23.72 -4.64
C ASP A 285 -14.46 -23.90 -5.81
N GLN A 286 -15.75 -23.59 -5.65
CA GLN A 286 -16.77 -24.01 -6.60
C GLN A 286 -16.85 -23.15 -7.86
N ILE A 287 -16.72 -21.82 -7.73
CA ILE A 287 -16.84 -20.89 -8.89
C ILE A 287 -15.65 -21.04 -9.85
N LEU A 288 -14.44 -21.23 -9.32
CA LEU A 288 -13.23 -21.44 -10.13
C LEU A 288 -13.13 -22.87 -10.68
N ARG A 289 -13.70 -23.87 -10.00
CA ARG A 289 -13.81 -25.24 -10.54
C ARG A 289 -14.91 -25.37 -11.60
N ASP A 290 -15.98 -24.59 -11.49
CA ASP A 290 -17.06 -24.54 -12.49
C ASP A 290 -16.65 -23.73 -13.74
N SER A 291 -15.64 -22.86 -13.62
CA SER A 291 -14.92 -22.28 -14.76
C SER A 291 -14.14 -23.39 -15.48
N GLN A 292 -14.58 -23.75 -16.68
CA GLN A 292 -13.84 -24.64 -17.59
C GLN A 292 -12.51 -24.03 -18.08
N SER A 293 -12.27 -22.74 -17.82
CA SER A 293 -11.08 -22.03 -18.28
C SER A 293 -9.94 -22.12 -17.25
N PRO A 294 -8.70 -22.41 -17.70
CA PRO A 294 -7.52 -22.36 -16.83
C PRO A 294 -7.36 -20.95 -16.21
N THR A 295 -6.79 -20.85 -15.02
CA THR A 295 -6.50 -19.56 -14.37
C THR A 295 -5.01 -19.27 -14.43
N GLU A 296 -4.62 -18.02 -14.70
CA GLU A 296 -3.23 -17.55 -14.63
C GLU A 296 -3.13 -16.43 -13.60
N LEU A 297 -2.30 -16.63 -12.58
CA LEU A 297 -2.06 -15.68 -11.51
C LEU A 297 -0.71 -14.99 -11.71
N TYR A 298 -0.76 -13.69 -11.96
CA TYR A 298 0.40 -12.80 -12.05
C TYR A 298 0.55 -12.01 -10.77
N LEU A 299 1.71 -12.10 -10.13
CA LEU A 299 2.06 -11.42 -8.89
C LEU A 299 3.22 -10.49 -9.19
N LEU A 300 2.95 -9.18 -9.19
CA LEU A 300 3.99 -8.17 -9.32
C LEU A 300 4.27 -7.60 -7.94
N VAL A 301 5.47 -7.88 -7.44
CA VAL A 301 5.95 -7.40 -6.16
C VAL A 301 6.89 -6.22 -6.36
N ASN A 302 6.46 -5.04 -5.90
CA ASN A 302 7.23 -3.80 -5.86
C ASN A 302 8.16 -3.80 -4.65
N GLY A 303 9.09 -4.74 -4.61
CA GLY A 303 10.01 -4.92 -3.50
C GLY A 303 10.91 -6.13 -3.69
N LYS A 304 11.94 -6.20 -2.87
CA LYS A 304 12.83 -7.35 -2.78
C LYS A 304 12.18 -8.50 -2.00
N MET A 305 12.52 -9.74 -2.36
CA MET A 305 11.96 -10.96 -1.74
C MET A 305 12.88 -11.65 -0.72
N ALA A 306 14.13 -11.20 -0.58
CA ALA A 306 15.02 -11.54 0.52
C ALA A 306 15.22 -10.29 1.39
N GLY A 307 15.33 -10.50 2.72
CA GLY A 307 15.42 -9.39 3.66
C GLY A 307 16.79 -8.73 3.60
N GLU A 308 16.82 -7.40 3.66
CA GLU A 308 18.06 -6.64 3.71
C GLU A 308 18.48 -6.38 5.16
N PHE A 309 19.78 -6.54 5.41
CA PHE A 309 20.37 -6.15 6.68
C PHE A 309 20.38 -4.62 6.78
N GLU A 310 19.77 -4.08 7.85
CA GLU A 310 19.76 -2.65 8.12
C GLU A 310 20.11 -2.43 9.60
N LEU A 311 21.11 -1.58 9.85
CA LEU A 311 21.48 -1.15 11.19
C LEU A 311 20.75 0.16 11.51
N ILE A 312 19.65 0.09 12.26
CA ILE A 312 18.87 1.28 12.61
C ILE A 312 19.49 2.08 13.77
N GLU A 313 19.37 3.40 13.71
CA GLU A 313 19.68 4.27 14.85
C GLU A 313 18.64 4.12 15.98
N ALA A 314 19.08 4.34 17.21
CA ALA A 314 18.22 4.24 18.39
C ALA A 314 17.20 5.40 18.45
N GLY A 315 15.95 5.13 18.06
CA GLY A 315 14.85 6.09 18.16
C GLY A 315 13.48 5.40 18.08
N LEU A 316 12.48 5.88 18.83
CA LEU A 316 11.16 5.25 18.88
C LEU A 316 10.47 5.20 17.50
N SER A 317 10.60 6.27 16.69
CA SER A 317 10.07 6.33 15.33
C SER A 317 10.79 5.37 14.37
N SER A 318 12.12 5.32 14.43
CA SER A 318 12.94 4.45 13.59
C SER A 318 12.69 2.97 13.89
N ILE A 319 12.57 2.63 15.18
CA ILE A 319 12.19 1.29 15.64
C ILE A 319 10.78 0.93 15.15
N ALA A 320 9.81 1.83 15.27
CA ALA A 320 8.44 1.59 14.81
C ALA A 320 8.36 1.38 13.29
N LYS A 321 9.06 2.21 12.49
CA LYS A 321 9.15 2.07 11.03
C LYS A 321 9.76 0.73 10.64
N ARG A 322 10.94 0.40 11.18
CA ARG A 322 11.62 -0.88 10.89
C ARG A 322 10.81 -2.09 11.32
N THR A 323 10.13 -2.02 12.47
CA THR A 323 9.25 -3.11 12.92
C THR A 323 8.10 -3.34 11.95
N LEU A 324 7.48 -2.25 11.48
CA LEU A 324 6.42 -2.32 10.47
C LEU A 324 6.97 -2.95 9.18
N GLU A 325 8.09 -2.48 8.65
CA GLU A 325 8.72 -3.02 7.44
C GLU A 325 9.00 -4.52 7.53
N VAL A 326 9.55 -5.00 8.66
CA VAL A 326 9.79 -6.43 8.88
C VAL A 326 8.48 -7.23 8.90
N MET A 327 7.42 -6.70 9.53
CA MET A 327 6.09 -7.35 9.52
C MET A 327 5.48 -7.39 8.12
N LEU A 328 5.60 -6.29 7.37
CA LEU A 328 5.12 -6.18 5.99
C LEU A 328 5.83 -7.17 5.06
N PHE A 329 7.16 -7.24 5.19
CA PHE A 329 8.00 -8.17 4.44
C PHE A 329 7.63 -9.63 4.73
N SER A 330 7.48 -10.00 6.00
CA SER A 330 7.03 -11.35 6.37
C SER A 330 5.63 -11.67 5.80
N SER A 331 4.69 -10.73 5.87
CA SER A 331 3.34 -10.91 5.31
C SER A 331 3.37 -11.09 3.79
N LEU A 332 4.25 -10.36 3.09
CA LEU A 332 4.42 -10.47 1.65
C LEU A 332 4.94 -11.86 1.26
N GLN A 333 5.98 -12.36 1.94
CA GLN A 333 6.51 -13.71 1.73
C GLN A 333 5.43 -14.78 1.93
N ASP A 334 4.66 -14.69 3.03
CA ASP A 334 3.56 -15.62 3.33
C ASP A 334 2.49 -15.59 2.23
N ARG A 335 2.15 -14.41 1.69
CA ARG A 335 1.15 -14.26 0.62
C ARG A 335 1.62 -14.85 -0.70
N VAL A 336 2.87 -14.59 -1.08
CA VAL A 336 3.49 -15.13 -2.29
C VAL A 336 3.56 -16.66 -2.21
N ALA A 337 3.95 -17.21 -1.06
CA ALA A 337 3.98 -18.66 -0.83
C ALA A 337 2.57 -19.28 -0.81
N SER A 338 1.61 -18.64 -0.16
CA SER A 338 0.21 -19.11 -0.10
C SER A 338 -0.43 -19.13 -1.48
N ALA A 339 -0.18 -18.11 -2.30
CA ALA A 339 -0.63 -18.05 -3.68
C ALA A 339 -0.04 -19.18 -4.53
N TYR A 340 1.23 -19.52 -4.31
CA TYR A 340 1.88 -20.65 -4.98
C TYR A 340 1.25 -22.00 -4.61
N VAL A 341 1.03 -22.24 -3.31
CA VAL A 341 0.36 -23.47 -2.83
C VAL A 341 -1.04 -23.59 -3.42
N TRP A 342 -1.79 -22.48 -3.46
CA TRP A 342 -3.12 -22.43 -4.07
C TRP A 342 -3.07 -22.70 -5.59
N ALA A 343 -2.14 -22.09 -6.31
CA ALA A 343 -1.99 -22.32 -7.75
C ALA A 343 -1.68 -23.79 -8.04
N ARG A 344 -0.79 -24.40 -7.25
CA ARG A 344 -0.45 -25.83 -7.36
C ARG A 344 -1.63 -26.76 -7.04
N SER A 345 -2.48 -26.41 -6.08
CA SER A 345 -3.63 -27.25 -5.70
C SER A 345 -4.81 -27.15 -6.67
N THR A 346 -4.91 -26.04 -7.41
CA THR A 346 -5.97 -25.79 -8.40
C THR A 346 -5.54 -26.01 -9.85
N GLY A 347 -4.23 -26.15 -10.10
CA GLY A 347 -3.68 -26.23 -11.46
C GLY A 347 -3.60 -24.88 -12.18
N ALA A 348 -3.71 -23.76 -11.46
CA ALA A 348 -3.52 -22.43 -12.02
C ALA A 348 -2.05 -22.17 -12.38
N GLY A 349 -1.82 -21.40 -13.45
CA GLY A 349 -0.50 -20.83 -13.74
C GLY A 349 -0.10 -19.84 -12.66
N TYR A 350 1.16 -19.87 -12.26
CA TYR A 350 1.72 -18.98 -11.26
C TYR A 350 2.89 -18.22 -11.88
N HIS A 351 2.85 -16.89 -11.82
CA HIS A 351 3.87 -16.03 -12.38
C HIS A 351 4.20 -14.93 -11.38
N LEU A 352 5.41 -14.95 -10.85
CA LEU A 352 5.90 -13.97 -9.88
C LEU A 352 7.01 -13.13 -10.49
N THR A 353 6.98 -11.82 -10.25
CA THR A 353 8.12 -10.96 -10.54
C THR A 353 8.33 -9.97 -9.39
N PHE A 354 9.59 -9.64 -9.13
CA PHE A 354 10.02 -8.82 -8.01
C PHE A 354 11.35 -8.13 -8.31
N ILE A 355 11.75 -7.18 -7.48
CA ILE A 355 13.07 -6.53 -7.56
C ILE A 355 14.10 -7.56 -7.09
N GLU A 356 14.99 -8.00 -7.99
CA GLU A 356 16.01 -8.99 -7.61
C GLU A 356 17.04 -8.38 -6.63
N GLN A 357 17.75 -9.26 -5.95
CA GLN A 357 18.80 -8.87 -5.00
C GLN A 357 20.01 -8.22 -5.67
N ASP A 358 20.21 -8.45 -6.97
CA ASP A 358 21.32 -7.88 -7.74
C ASP A 358 21.08 -6.41 -8.14
N PHE A 359 19.85 -5.92 -7.97
CA PHE A 359 19.56 -4.49 -8.10
C PHE A 359 20.15 -3.76 -6.88
N ASP A 360 21.30 -3.14 -7.12
CA ASP A 360 22.01 -2.29 -6.16
C ASP A 360 21.76 -0.83 -6.52
N ALA A 361 21.25 -0.08 -5.55
CA ALA A 361 21.03 1.34 -5.67
C ALA A 361 21.66 2.01 -4.46
N ASP A 362 22.24 3.19 -4.67
CA ASP A 362 22.76 4.01 -3.59
C ASP A 362 21.62 4.34 -2.59
N GLU A 363 22.00 4.58 -1.34
CA GLU A 363 21.09 5.10 -0.33
C GLU A 363 20.46 6.40 -0.84
N HIS A 364 19.13 6.47 -0.81
CA HIS A 364 18.35 7.55 -1.42
C HIS A 364 17.29 8.06 -0.44
N ASP A 365 16.87 9.31 -0.67
CA ASP A 365 15.72 9.85 0.03
C ASP A 365 14.42 9.27 -0.54
N LEU A 366 13.40 9.14 0.31
CA LEU A 366 12.12 8.53 -0.07
C LEU A 366 11.46 9.33 -1.21
N PHE A 367 11.11 8.64 -2.30
CA PHE A 367 10.63 9.20 -3.57
C PHE A 367 11.63 10.07 -4.34
N GLU A 368 12.94 9.84 -4.15
CA GLU A 368 13.98 10.48 -4.97
C GLU A 368 13.81 10.12 -6.46
N GLN A 369 13.74 11.17 -7.29
CA GLN A 369 13.39 11.01 -8.70
C GLN A 369 14.41 10.19 -9.49
N ASP A 370 15.70 10.32 -9.19
CA ASP A 370 16.76 9.61 -9.91
C ASP A 370 16.78 8.11 -9.54
N TYR A 371 16.49 7.78 -8.27
CA TYR A 371 16.25 6.40 -7.84
C TYR A 371 15.07 5.78 -8.61
N MET A 372 13.91 6.46 -8.59
CA MET A 372 12.71 5.95 -9.25
C MET A 372 12.90 5.77 -10.77
N ARG A 373 13.63 6.68 -11.44
CA ARG A 373 13.99 6.53 -12.86
C ARG A 373 14.86 5.30 -13.10
N THR A 374 15.89 5.13 -12.28
CA THR A 374 16.81 3.98 -12.37
C THR A 374 16.07 2.67 -12.18
N LEU A 375 15.21 2.59 -11.15
CA LEU A 375 14.41 1.41 -10.86
C LEU A 375 13.34 1.16 -11.94
N PHE A 376 12.75 2.21 -12.52
CA PHE A 376 11.84 2.10 -13.66
C PHE A 376 12.54 1.49 -14.87
N ASP A 377 13.74 1.97 -15.22
CA ASP A 377 14.51 1.44 -16.35
C ASP A 377 14.89 -0.03 -16.14
N TYR A 378 15.32 -0.40 -14.92
CA TYR A 378 15.51 -1.79 -14.53
C TYR A 378 14.23 -2.62 -14.70
N GLY A 379 13.09 -2.10 -14.25
CA GLY A 379 11.77 -2.69 -14.47
C GLY A 379 11.48 -2.92 -15.96
N VAL A 380 11.75 -1.92 -16.82
CA VAL A 380 11.55 -2.04 -18.28
C VAL A 380 12.37 -3.18 -18.88
N GLU A 381 13.62 -3.33 -18.48
CA GLU A 381 14.48 -4.43 -18.95
C GLU A 381 13.91 -5.79 -18.54
N ARG A 382 13.51 -5.93 -17.27
CA ARG A 382 12.88 -7.15 -16.73
C ARG A 382 11.55 -7.47 -17.42
N GLY A 383 10.74 -6.46 -17.70
CA GLY A 383 9.47 -6.58 -18.42
C GLY A 383 9.65 -7.03 -19.86
N ARG A 384 10.64 -6.48 -20.58
CA ARG A 384 10.98 -6.91 -21.95
C ARG A 384 11.45 -8.36 -22.00
N ALA A 385 12.23 -8.77 -21.00
CA ALA A 385 12.65 -10.15 -20.83
C ALA A 385 11.50 -11.09 -20.41
N GLN A 386 10.35 -10.54 -20.00
CA GLN A 386 9.24 -11.27 -19.38
C GLN A 386 9.74 -12.12 -18.21
N ALA A 387 10.51 -11.49 -17.31
CA ALA A 387 11.18 -12.14 -16.18
C ALA A 387 10.18 -12.55 -15.07
N TRP A 388 9.28 -13.46 -15.42
CA TRP A 388 8.34 -14.15 -14.54
C TRP A 388 8.97 -15.44 -14.02
N GLN A 389 8.77 -15.71 -12.74
CA GLN A 389 9.19 -16.94 -12.06
C GLN A 389 7.96 -17.78 -11.73
N ASP A 390 8.04 -19.09 -11.97
CA ASP A 390 6.92 -20.01 -11.74
C ASP A 390 6.90 -20.60 -10.31
N SER A 391 7.76 -20.11 -9.43
CA SER A 391 7.81 -20.46 -8.00
C SER A 391 8.33 -19.30 -7.15
N PRO A 392 7.97 -19.22 -5.86
CA PRO A 392 8.61 -18.30 -4.91
C PRO A 392 10.13 -18.54 -4.84
N PRO A 393 10.93 -17.49 -4.55
CA PRO A 393 12.37 -17.65 -4.34
C PRO A 393 12.65 -18.56 -3.14
N SER A 394 13.76 -19.29 -3.18
CA SER A 394 14.22 -20.08 -2.03
C SER A 394 14.52 -19.14 -0.86
N SER A 395 14.15 -19.55 0.35
CA SER A 395 14.45 -18.81 1.58
C SER A 395 15.94 -18.87 1.98
N ASP A 396 16.81 -19.38 1.11
CA ASP A 396 18.22 -19.63 1.40
C ASP A 396 19.09 -18.63 0.61
N PRO A 397 19.64 -17.60 1.28
CA PRO A 397 20.35 -16.50 0.63
C PRO A 397 21.56 -16.96 -0.20
N ASP A 398 22.10 -18.15 0.05
CA ASP A 398 23.28 -18.68 -0.65
C ASP A 398 22.96 -19.39 -1.98
N THR A 399 21.68 -19.62 -2.32
CA THR A 399 21.31 -20.34 -3.56
C THR A 399 21.04 -19.44 -4.77
N VAL A 400 20.87 -18.13 -4.58
CA VAL A 400 20.60 -17.18 -5.69
C VAL A 400 21.88 -16.89 -6.51
N ALA A 401 23.07 -17.15 -5.96
CA ALA A 401 24.35 -16.91 -6.63
C ALA A 401 24.84 -18.08 -7.53
N SER A 402 24.17 -19.23 -7.56
CA SER A 402 24.70 -20.46 -8.21
C SER A 402 23.96 -20.92 -9.48
N ALA A 403 23.03 -20.13 -10.02
CA ALA A 403 22.43 -20.41 -11.33
C ALA A 403 23.29 -19.87 -12.50
N VAL A 404 24.58 -20.19 -12.51
CA VAL A 404 25.41 -20.13 -13.72
C VAL A 404 25.66 -21.58 -14.15
N PRO A 405 25.32 -22.00 -15.39
CA PRO A 405 25.55 -23.37 -15.80
C PRO A 405 27.05 -23.63 -15.87
N GLU A 406 27.56 -24.49 -14.99
CA GLU A 406 28.91 -25.04 -15.11
C GLU A 406 29.04 -25.74 -16.46
N THR A 407 29.83 -25.13 -17.34
CA THR A 407 30.32 -25.80 -18.54
C THR A 407 31.20 -26.97 -18.12
N THR A 408 30.71 -28.19 -18.32
CA THR A 408 31.48 -29.41 -18.19
C THR A 408 32.64 -29.40 -19.20
N SER A 409 33.86 -29.14 -18.72
CA SER A 409 35.09 -29.49 -19.44
C SER A 409 35.47 -30.92 -19.07
N SER A 410 35.18 -31.85 -19.98
CA SER A 410 35.82 -33.17 -19.99
C SER A 410 37.21 -33.03 -20.59
N GLU A 411 38.26 -33.28 -19.80
CA GLU A 411 39.61 -33.54 -20.30
C GLU A 411 39.91 -35.04 -20.18
N ASP A 412 40.27 -35.62 -21.34
CA ASP A 412 41.05 -36.86 -21.49
C ASP A 412 42.54 -36.58 -21.23
#